data_AF-A0A7X1YAA9-F1
#
_entry.id   AF-A0A7X1YAA9-F1
#
_cell.length_a   1.000
_cell.length_b   1.000
_cell.length_c   1.000
_cell.angle_alpha   90.00
_cell.angle_beta   90.00
_cell.angle_gamma   90.00
#
_symmetry.space_group_name_H-M   'P 1'
#
loop_
_entity.id
_entity.type
_entity.pdbx_description
1 polymer ?
#
loop_
_entity_poly.entity_id
_entity_poly.type
_entity_poly.pdbx_seq_one_letter_code
_entity_poly.pdbx_strand_id
1 'polypeptide(L)'
;MARAKMSPCPAKIAPQLVSLATSPPPGKWLYEVKLDGWRMLARCDQVVRLFTRNGFDWTKRMPRLAKELATLKVDSAWIDGEVIVLNEEGLPVFQPLQSAFNTGKTDHLIYFGFDLLFLNGADLRDLPVEIRREQLRELIENASLEHVRFSETLDVDPRHLLENIRRLGMEGIVGKRAGCEIALHLTT
;
A
#
# COMPACT_ATOMS: atom_id res chain seq x y z
N MET A 1 -7.28 -12.74 -21.95
CA MET A 1 -7.18 -11.67 -20.94
C MET A 1 -7.41 -12.30 -19.57
N ALA A 2 -6.60 -11.98 -18.57
CA ALA A 2 -6.80 -12.48 -17.21
C ALA A 2 -8.16 -11.98 -16.67
N ARG A 3 -8.92 -12.84 -15.99
CA ARG A 3 -10.25 -12.51 -15.46
C ARG A 3 -10.27 -12.82 -13.97
N ALA A 4 -10.74 -11.87 -13.17
CA ALA A 4 -10.85 -12.05 -11.73
C ALA A 4 -11.82 -13.19 -11.39
N LYS A 5 -11.54 -13.91 -10.32
CA LYS A 5 -12.43 -14.96 -9.81
C LYS A 5 -13.50 -14.34 -8.92
N MET A 6 -14.76 -14.60 -9.21
CA MET A 6 -15.85 -14.15 -8.33
C MET A 6 -15.88 -14.97 -7.03
N SER A 7 -15.94 -14.32 -5.88
CA SER A 7 -16.04 -14.95 -4.57
C SER A 7 -16.60 -13.99 -3.50
N PRO A 8 -17.11 -14.49 -2.37
CA PRO A 8 -17.44 -13.64 -1.22
C PRO A 8 -16.18 -12.94 -0.69
N CYS A 9 -16.35 -11.74 -0.11
CA CYS A 9 -15.24 -11.00 0.50
C CYS A 9 -14.52 -11.88 1.54
N PRO A 10 -13.22 -12.17 1.38
CA PRO A 10 -12.47 -13.00 2.31
C PRO A 10 -12.46 -12.41 3.72
N ALA A 11 -12.59 -13.27 4.73
CA ALA A 11 -12.55 -12.83 6.12
C ALA A 11 -11.16 -12.31 6.52
N LYS A 12 -10.10 -12.86 5.92
CA LYS A 12 -8.68 -12.52 6.12
C LYS A 12 -7.92 -12.67 4.81
N ILE A 13 -6.93 -11.82 4.60
CA ILE A 13 -5.91 -11.95 3.54
C ILE A 13 -4.55 -11.75 4.19
N ALA A 14 -3.57 -12.57 3.80
CA ALA A 14 -2.18 -12.38 4.20
C ALA A 14 -1.49 -11.41 3.22
N PRO A 15 -0.72 -10.42 3.69
CA PRO A 15 0.05 -9.55 2.81
C PRO A 15 1.09 -10.32 2.01
N GLN A 16 1.32 -9.90 0.78
CA GLN A 16 2.39 -10.45 -0.05
C GLN A 16 3.76 -10.12 0.55
N LEU A 17 4.59 -11.15 0.74
CA LEU A 17 5.96 -10.99 1.21
C LEU A 17 6.84 -10.49 0.07
N VAL A 18 7.84 -9.71 0.46
CA VAL A 18 8.81 -9.14 -0.47
C VAL A 18 10.16 -9.81 -0.24
N SER A 19 10.83 -10.23 -1.30
CA SER A 19 12.19 -10.79 -1.21
C SER A 19 13.24 -9.71 -1.41
N LEU A 20 14.34 -9.80 -0.66
CA LEU A 20 15.48 -8.89 -0.76
C LEU A 20 16.26 -9.15 -2.05
N ALA A 21 16.64 -8.09 -2.75
CA ALA A 21 17.54 -8.11 -3.89
C ALA A 21 18.55 -6.95 -3.80
N THR A 22 19.76 -7.18 -4.32
CA THR A 22 20.88 -6.21 -4.27
C THR A 22 20.99 -5.36 -5.54
N SER A 23 20.31 -5.75 -6.62
CA SER A 23 20.26 -4.99 -7.86
C SER A 23 18.94 -5.23 -8.60
N PRO A 24 18.50 -4.27 -9.43
CA PRO A 24 17.35 -4.45 -10.31
C PRO A 24 17.54 -5.68 -11.21
N PRO A 25 16.68 -6.71 -11.09
CA PRO A 25 16.76 -7.89 -11.96
C PRO A 25 16.36 -7.55 -13.40
N PRO A 26 16.75 -8.38 -14.39
CA PRO A 26 16.34 -8.17 -15.78
C PRO A 26 14.81 -8.28 -15.95
N GLY A 27 14.30 -7.66 -17.01
CA GLY A 27 12.88 -7.69 -17.40
C GLY A 27 12.17 -6.37 -17.13
N LYS A 28 10.83 -6.39 -17.25
CA LYS A 28 9.99 -5.22 -17.00
C LYS A 28 9.50 -5.24 -15.56
N TRP A 29 9.76 -4.15 -14.84
CA TRP A 29 9.43 -3.98 -13.44
C TRP A 29 8.81 -2.61 -13.21
N LEU A 30 7.91 -2.55 -12.24
CA LEU A 30 7.32 -1.32 -11.74
C LEU A 30 8.04 -0.97 -10.44
N TYR A 31 8.60 0.23 -10.32
CA TYR A 31 9.34 0.64 -9.13
C TYR A 31 8.57 1.68 -8.33
N GLU A 32 8.50 1.47 -7.03
CA GLU A 32 7.89 2.37 -6.04
C GLU A 32 8.94 2.78 -5.03
N VAL A 33 8.81 3.99 -4.47
CA VAL A 33 9.59 4.37 -3.28
C VAL A 33 9.21 3.44 -2.14
N LYS A 34 10.19 2.89 -1.44
CA LYS A 34 9.91 2.17 -0.20
C LYS A 34 9.44 3.17 0.85
N LEU A 35 8.22 2.98 1.32
CA LEU A 35 7.67 3.73 2.44
C LEU A 35 8.09 3.07 3.75
N ASP A 36 8.66 3.87 4.65
CA ASP A 36 9.04 3.41 5.98
C ASP A 36 7.92 3.68 6.97
N GLY A 37 7.11 2.66 7.21
CA GLY A 37 5.97 2.74 8.09
C GLY A 37 5.58 1.40 8.69
N TRP A 38 4.29 1.26 8.99
CA TRP A 38 3.69 -0.01 9.38
C TRP A 38 2.70 -0.50 8.34
N ARG A 39 3.01 -1.65 7.73
CA ARG A 39 2.12 -2.33 6.78
C ARG A 39 0.75 -2.61 7.38
N MET A 40 -0.27 -2.20 6.65
CA MET A 40 -1.65 -2.20 7.08
C MET A 40 -2.56 -2.63 5.91
N LEU A 41 -3.40 -3.62 6.17
CA LEU A 41 -4.45 -4.03 5.25
C LEU A 41 -5.76 -3.38 5.66
N ALA A 42 -6.37 -2.65 4.73
CA ALA A 42 -7.71 -2.11 4.90
C ALA A 42 -8.73 -3.06 4.27
N ARG A 43 -9.62 -3.61 5.10
CA ARG A 43 -10.82 -4.29 4.64
C ARG A 43 -11.96 -3.29 4.69
N CYS A 44 -12.51 -2.95 3.54
CA CYS A 44 -13.67 -2.07 3.43
C CYS A 44 -14.88 -2.92 3.07
N ASP A 45 -15.89 -2.95 3.92
CA ASP A 45 -17.22 -3.51 3.62
C ASP A 45 -18.25 -2.68 4.41
N GLN A 46 -19.28 -3.31 4.99
CA GLN A 46 -20.20 -2.60 5.90
C GLN A 46 -19.49 -1.88 7.05
N VAL A 47 -18.36 -2.41 7.53
CA VAL A 47 -17.54 -1.78 8.57
C VAL A 47 -16.06 -1.89 8.18
N VAL A 48 -15.43 -0.73 7.94
CA VAL A 48 -13.98 -0.69 7.68
C VAL A 48 -13.20 -1.25 8.87
N ARG A 49 -12.24 -2.13 8.56
CA ARG A 49 -11.27 -2.64 9.52
C ARG A 49 -9.84 -2.51 9.00
N LEU A 50 -8.93 -2.17 9.90
CA LEU A 50 -7.51 -2.00 9.63
C LEU A 50 -6.72 -3.09 10.33
N PHE A 51 -6.05 -3.95 9.57
CA PHE A 51 -5.29 -5.08 10.08
C PHE A 51 -3.80 -4.89 9.87
N THR A 52 -3.02 -5.03 10.94
CA THR A 52 -1.56 -5.08 10.85
C THR A 52 -1.09 -6.27 10.01
N ARG A 53 0.18 -6.28 9.61
CA ARG A 53 0.83 -7.44 8.95
C ARG A 53 0.55 -8.80 9.62
N ASN A 54 0.44 -8.83 10.95
CA ASN A 54 0.20 -10.04 11.73
C ASN A 54 -1.30 -10.33 11.96
N GLY A 55 -2.20 -9.56 11.37
CA GLY A 55 -3.65 -9.76 11.44
C GLY A 55 -4.33 -9.16 12.67
N PHE A 56 -3.63 -8.36 13.48
CA PHE A 56 -4.26 -7.64 14.59
C PHE A 56 -5.12 -6.49 14.08
N ASP A 57 -6.38 -6.44 14.54
CA ASP A 57 -7.31 -5.35 14.27
C ASP A 57 -6.92 -4.10 15.06
N TRP A 58 -6.51 -3.06 14.34
CA TRP A 58 -6.07 -1.77 14.86
C TRP A 58 -7.00 -0.63 14.47
N THR A 59 -8.22 -0.94 14.04
CA THR A 59 -9.22 0.05 13.62
C THR A 59 -9.43 1.14 14.67
N LYS A 60 -9.54 0.75 15.95
CA LYS A 60 -9.72 1.69 17.07
C LYS A 60 -8.52 2.60 17.32
N ARG A 61 -7.33 2.23 16.85
CA ARG A 61 -6.11 3.03 17.00
C ARG A 61 -5.96 4.07 15.89
N MET A 62 -6.75 3.98 14.82
CA MET A 62 -6.69 4.87 13.66
C MET A 62 -8.11 5.27 13.21
N PRO A 63 -8.92 5.87 14.08
CA PRO A 63 -10.33 6.14 13.79
C PRO A 63 -10.54 7.08 12.60
N ARG A 64 -9.64 8.07 12.39
CA ARG A 64 -9.71 8.98 11.24
C ARG A 64 -9.56 8.24 9.91
N LEU A 65 -8.50 7.43 9.77
CA LEU A 65 -8.26 6.62 8.57
C LEU A 65 -9.40 5.63 8.32
N ALA A 66 -9.91 4.96 9.36
CA ALA A 66 -11.03 4.04 9.21
C ALA A 66 -12.31 4.75 8.71
N LYS A 67 -12.60 5.95 9.25
CA LYS A 67 -13.75 6.77 8.82
C LYS A 67 -13.59 7.24 7.38
N GLU A 68 -12.38 7.63 7.00
CA GLU A 68 -12.11 8.14 5.66
C GLU A 68 -12.19 7.04 4.60
N LEU A 69 -11.59 5.87 4.86
CA LEU A 69 -11.74 4.68 4.02
C LEU A 69 -13.20 4.22 3.89
N ALA A 70 -14.03 4.47 4.91
CA ALA A 70 -15.46 4.13 4.86
C ALA A 70 -16.27 4.99 3.87
N THR A 71 -15.67 6.06 3.33
CA THR A 71 -16.29 6.90 2.29
C THR A 71 -16.08 6.35 0.87
N LEU A 72 -15.21 5.34 0.72
CA LEU A 72 -15.01 4.66 -0.57
C LEU A 72 -16.32 4.03 -1.04
N LYS A 73 -16.69 4.29 -2.30
CA LYS A 73 -17.92 3.77 -2.91
C LYS A 73 -17.72 2.34 -3.40
N VAL A 74 -17.60 1.41 -2.45
CA VAL A 74 -17.41 -0.02 -2.71
C VAL A 74 -18.36 -0.84 -1.84
N ASP A 75 -18.83 -1.98 -2.36
CA ASP A 75 -19.55 -2.96 -1.57
C ASP A 75 -18.58 -3.75 -0.68
N SER A 76 -17.41 -4.07 -1.23
CA SER A 76 -16.33 -4.73 -0.51
C SER A 76 -14.97 -4.54 -1.18
N ALA A 77 -13.91 -4.34 -0.40
CA ALA A 77 -12.54 -4.25 -0.91
C ALA A 77 -11.51 -4.71 0.13
N TRP A 78 -10.37 -5.20 -0.36
CA TRP A 78 -9.15 -5.37 0.42
C TRP A 78 -8.02 -4.58 -0.22
N ILE A 79 -7.49 -3.59 0.50
CA ILE A 79 -6.39 -2.74 0.07
C ILE A 79 -5.17 -3.06 0.93
N ASP A 80 -4.02 -3.25 0.29
CA ASP A 80 -2.72 -3.38 0.97
C ASP A 80 -1.98 -2.05 0.86
N GLY A 81 -1.35 -1.65 1.95
CA GLY A 81 -0.76 -0.34 2.07
C GLY A 81 0.15 -0.18 3.27
N GLU A 82 0.72 1.01 3.39
CA GLU A 82 1.62 1.40 4.46
C GLU A 82 1.04 2.61 5.21
N VAL A 83 1.03 2.55 6.55
CA VAL A 83 0.73 3.73 7.37
C VAL A 83 2.03 4.42 7.74
N ILE A 84 2.13 5.71 7.43
CA ILE A 84 3.33 6.53 7.65
C ILE A 84 2.99 7.84 8.36
N VAL A 85 4.05 8.55 8.76
CA VAL A 85 4.03 9.97 9.11
C VAL A 85 4.90 10.70 8.09
N LEU A 86 4.45 11.86 7.63
CA LEU A 86 5.28 12.77 6.82
C LEU A 86 5.86 13.87 7.71
N ASN A 87 7.08 14.32 7.39
CA ASN A 87 7.65 15.55 7.95
C ASN A 87 7.15 16.80 7.20
N GLU A 88 7.66 17.97 7.58
CA GLU A 88 7.32 19.26 6.97
C GLU A 88 7.71 19.36 5.48
N GLU A 89 8.73 18.61 5.05
CA GLU A 89 9.12 18.50 3.64
C GLU A 89 8.30 17.45 2.86
N GLY A 90 7.36 16.78 3.50
CA GLY A 90 6.53 15.74 2.89
C GLY A 90 7.22 14.38 2.72
N LEU A 91 8.34 14.14 3.42
CA LEU A 91 9.08 12.88 3.40
C LEU A 91 8.63 11.93 4.53
N PRO A 92 8.60 10.61 4.29
CA PRO A 92 8.23 9.62 5.30
C PRO A 92 9.26 9.59 6.44
N VAL A 93 8.79 9.58 7.70
CA VAL A 93 9.65 9.45 8.88
C VAL A 93 9.10 8.41 9.85
N PHE A 94 9.94 7.43 10.20
CA PHE A 94 9.52 6.29 11.03
C PHE A 94 9.40 6.60 12.53
N GLN A 95 10.34 7.35 13.11
CA GLN A 95 10.37 7.61 14.56
C GLN A 95 9.06 8.26 15.10
N PRO A 96 8.47 9.28 14.44
CA PRO A 96 7.19 9.85 14.85
C PRO A 96 6.02 8.87 14.83
N LEU A 97 6.04 7.85 13.95
CA LEU A 97 4.97 6.86 13.84
C LEU A 97 4.78 6.10 15.14
N GLN A 98 5.87 5.61 15.75
CA GLN A 98 5.81 4.88 17.02
C GLN A 98 5.27 5.78 18.15
N SER A 99 5.70 7.05 18.18
CA SER A 99 5.21 8.04 19.15
C SER A 99 3.71 8.33 18.98
N ALA A 100 3.22 8.46 17.75
CA ALA A 100 1.81 8.66 17.44
C ALA A 100 0.93 7.55 18.03
N PHE A 101 1.36 6.30 17.86
CA PHE A 101 0.62 5.14 18.41
C PHE A 101 0.73 4.99 19.93
N ASN A 102 1.85 5.39 20.54
CA ASN A 102 2.03 5.37 22.00
C ASN A 102 1.20 6.47 22.69
N THR A 103 1.11 7.65 22.07
CA THR A 103 0.37 8.80 22.61
C THR A 103 -1.10 8.86 22.19
N GLY A 104 -1.50 8.01 21.23
CA GLY A 104 -2.85 7.99 20.66
C GLY A 104 -3.13 9.12 19.64
N LYS A 105 -2.16 9.98 19.35
CA LYS A 105 -2.28 11.09 18.40
C LYS A 105 -2.10 10.57 16.97
N THR A 106 -3.14 9.97 16.40
CA THR A 106 -3.08 9.28 15.10
C THR A 106 -3.76 10.04 13.96
N ASP A 107 -4.23 11.27 14.21
CA ASP A 107 -5.00 12.06 13.23
C ASP A 107 -4.18 12.56 12.04
N HIS A 108 -2.86 12.53 12.13
CA HIS A 108 -1.93 12.98 11.08
C HIS A 108 -1.32 11.79 10.31
N LEU A 109 -1.71 10.56 10.64
CA LEU A 109 -1.22 9.38 9.93
C LEU A 109 -1.77 9.36 8.51
N ILE A 110 -0.93 8.95 7.57
CA ILE A 110 -1.31 8.82 6.16
C ILE A 110 -1.23 7.35 5.78
N TYR A 111 -2.27 6.86 5.12
CA TYR A 111 -2.32 5.53 4.54
C TYR A 111 -2.02 5.59 3.05
N PHE A 112 -0.90 5.00 2.63
CA PHE A 112 -0.57 4.83 1.22
C PHE A 112 -0.95 3.43 0.77
N GLY A 113 -2.00 3.32 -0.04
CA GLY A 113 -2.38 2.07 -0.71
C GLY A 113 -1.47 1.79 -1.91
N PHE A 114 -0.95 0.57 -2.01
CA PHE A 114 -0.06 0.17 -3.11
C PHE A 114 -0.51 -1.10 -3.84
N ASP A 115 -1.53 -1.82 -3.36
CA ASP A 115 -2.11 -2.97 -4.04
C ASP A 115 -3.60 -3.16 -3.68
N LEU A 116 -4.40 -3.65 -4.63
CA LEU A 116 -5.82 -3.99 -4.43
C LEU A 116 -5.99 -5.49 -4.61
N LEU A 117 -6.36 -6.16 -3.52
CA LEU A 117 -6.40 -7.62 -3.45
C LEU A 117 -7.80 -8.18 -3.76
N PHE A 118 -8.83 -7.38 -3.50
CA PHE A 118 -10.23 -7.76 -3.69
C PHE A 118 -11.08 -6.51 -3.96
N LEU A 119 -12.07 -6.62 -4.84
CA LEU A 119 -13.02 -5.53 -5.12
C LEU A 119 -14.39 -6.09 -5.54
N ASN A 120 -15.46 -5.71 -4.84
CA ASN A 120 -16.87 -5.92 -5.19
C ASN A 120 -17.18 -7.34 -5.69
N GLY A 121 -16.75 -8.36 -4.93
CA GLY A 121 -16.97 -9.76 -5.28
C GLY A 121 -15.89 -10.37 -6.16
N ALA A 122 -14.91 -9.60 -6.63
CA ALA A 122 -13.82 -10.07 -7.47
C ALA A 122 -12.52 -10.23 -6.66
N ASP A 123 -11.98 -11.44 -6.61
CA ASP A 123 -10.64 -11.71 -6.09
C ASP A 123 -9.61 -11.38 -7.18
N LEU A 124 -8.76 -10.40 -6.88
CA LEU A 124 -7.82 -9.83 -7.84
C LEU A 124 -6.41 -10.41 -7.69
N ARG A 125 -6.15 -11.22 -6.65
CA ARG A 125 -4.79 -11.66 -6.28
C ARG A 125 -4.06 -12.42 -7.39
N ASP A 126 -4.81 -13.15 -8.22
CA ASP A 126 -4.29 -13.92 -9.36
C ASP A 126 -4.16 -13.08 -10.65
N LEU A 127 -4.48 -11.77 -10.60
CA LEU A 127 -4.33 -10.85 -11.72
C LEU A 127 -2.94 -10.22 -11.74
N PRO A 128 -2.44 -9.78 -12.92
CA PRO A 128 -1.26 -8.93 -13.04
C PRO A 128 -1.32 -7.70 -12.13
N VAL A 129 -0.19 -7.39 -11.49
CA VAL A 129 -0.05 -6.27 -10.55
C VAL A 129 -0.44 -4.91 -11.14
N GLU A 130 -0.23 -4.72 -12.44
CA GLU A 130 -0.65 -3.52 -13.17
C GLU A 130 -2.16 -3.31 -13.09
N ILE A 131 -2.93 -4.39 -13.28
CA ILE A 131 -4.40 -4.32 -13.27
C ILE A 131 -4.89 -4.00 -11.86
N ARG A 132 -4.31 -4.66 -10.85
CA ARG A 132 -4.67 -4.44 -9.44
C ARG A 132 -4.39 -3.00 -9.02
N ARG A 133 -3.21 -2.49 -9.38
CA ARG A 133 -2.79 -1.13 -9.06
C ARG A 133 -3.60 -0.07 -9.79
N GLU A 134 -3.92 -0.29 -11.07
CA GLU A 134 -4.74 0.64 -11.83
C GLU A 134 -6.15 0.74 -11.23
N GLN A 135 -6.77 -0.38 -10.86
CA GLN A 135 -8.05 -0.37 -10.16
C GLN A 135 -7.97 0.31 -8.80
N LEU A 136 -6.85 0.16 -8.07
CA LEU A 136 -6.64 0.89 -6.82
C LEU A 136 -6.55 2.41 -7.05
N ARG A 137 -5.79 2.81 -8.08
CA ARG A 137 -5.59 4.21 -8.45
C ARG A 137 -6.93 4.87 -8.76
N GLU A 138 -7.72 4.25 -9.65
CA GLU A 138 -9.08 4.71 -9.97
C GLU A 138 -9.96 4.80 -8.72
N LEU A 139 -9.91 3.80 -7.83
CA LEU A 139 -10.72 3.79 -6.60
C LEU A 139 -10.36 4.96 -5.67
N ILE A 140 -9.07 5.24 -5.49
CA ILE A 140 -8.59 6.31 -4.61
C ILE A 140 -8.81 7.68 -5.24
N GLU A 141 -8.47 7.88 -6.52
CA GLU A 141 -8.59 9.18 -7.19
C GLU A 141 -10.04 9.64 -7.38
N ASN A 142 -10.97 8.70 -7.56
CA ASN A 142 -12.40 9.01 -7.64
C ASN A 142 -13.02 9.35 -6.28
N ALA A 143 -12.26 9.22 -5.19
CA ALA A 143 -12.68 9.57 -3.85
C ALA A 143 -11.96 10.85 -3.39
N SER A 144 -12.68 11.74 -2.72
CA SER A 144 -12.10 12.96 -2.13
C SER A 144 -11.49 12.63 -0.76
N LEU A 145 -10.31 12.01 -0.80
CA LEU A 145 -9.55 11.57 0.39
C LEU A 145 -8.38 12.55 0.67
N GLU A 146 -8.12 12.81 1.94
CA GLU A 146 -7.06 13.69 2.46
C GLU A 146 -5.86 12.89 3.00
N HIS A 147 -6.12 11.79 3.74
CA HIS A 147 -5.12 10.95 4.42
C HIS A 147 -4.97 9.56 3.80
N VAL A 148 -5.76 9.23 2.78
CA VAL A 148 -5.59 8.01 1.98
C VAL A 148 -5.06 8.39 0.61
N ARG A 149 -3.91 7.82 0.23
CA ARG A 149 -3.21 8.15 -1.02
C ARG A 149 -2.82 6.89 -1.76
N PHE A 150 -2.72 6.99 -3.08
CA PHE A 150 -2.16 5.93 -3.91
C PHE A 150 -0.63 6.06 -3.94
N SER A 151 0.08 4.94 -3.80
CA SER A 151 1.54 4.91 -3.96
C SER A 151 1.88 4.75 -5.42
N GLU A 152 2.42 5.82 -6.03
CA GLU A 152 2.76 5.88 -7.45
C GLU A 152 4.00 5.07 -7.81
N THR A 153 4.00 4.55 -9.04
CA THR A 153 5.21 3.98 -9.66
C THR A 153 6.00 5.05 -10.39
N LEU A 154 7.31 4.92 -10.37
CA LEU A 154 8.23 5.85 -11.00
C LEU A 154 8.78 5.25 -12.30
N ASP A 155 8.54 5.96 -13.41
CA ASP A 155 9.07 5.59 -14.74
C ASP A 155 10.46 6.21 -14.94
N VAL A 156 11.44 5.66 -14.23
CA VAL A 156 12.85 6.08 -14.25
C VAL A 156 13.75 4.86 -14.18
N ASP A 157 14.98 4.98 -14.72
CA ASP A 157 15.99 3.92 -14.58
C ASP A 157 16.16 3.59 -13.07
N PRO A 158 15.99 2.33 -12.65
CA PRO A 158 15.98 1.97 -11.24
C PRO A 158 17.32 2.22 -10.54
N ARG A 159 18.44 2.28 -11.27
CA ARG A 159 19.75 2.65 -10.70
C ARG A 159 19.80 4.14 -10.37
N HIS A 160 19.33 5.00 -11.29
CA HIS A 160 19.20 6.43 -11.01
C HIS A 160 18.20 6.70 -9.88
N LEU A 161 17.11 5.93 -9.83
CA LEU A 161 16.16 6.02 -8.74
C LEU A 161 16.82 5.66 -7.40
N LEU A 162 17.50 4.51 -7.30
CA LEU A 162 18.23 4.11 -6.09
C LEU A 162 19.24 5.18 -5.65
N GLU A 163 20.01 5.76 -6.57
CA GLU A 163 20.95 6.84 -6.26
C GLU A 163 20.25 8.08 -5.68
N ASN A 164 19.10 8.47 -6.24
CA ASN A 164 18.34 9.63 -5.77
C ASN A 164 17.68 9.36 -4.41
N ILE A 165 17.06 8.20 -4.23
CA ILE A 165 16.45 7.76 -2.95
C ILE A 165 17.51 7.74 -1.84
N ARG A 166 18.71 7.26 -2.13
CA ARG A 166 19.86 7.30 -1.21
C ARG A 166 20.27 8.73 -0.84
N ARG A 167 20.29 9.67 -1.79
CA ARG A 167 20.60 11.09 -1.52
C ARG A 167 19.55 11.76 -0.63
N LEU A 168 18.31 11.30 -0.72
CA LEU A 168 17.19 11.76 0.12
C LEU A 168 17.11 11.04 1.48
N GLY A 169 18.05 10.13 1.78
CA GLY A 169 18.11 9.41 3.06
C GLY A 169 16.99 8.40 3.27
N MET A 170 16.32 7.96 2.20
CA MET A 170 15.23 6.97 2.25
C MET A 170 15.76 5.54 2.06
N GLU A 171 15.04 4.53 2.58
CA GLU A 171 15.53 3.15 2.69
C GLU A 171 15.76 2.42 1.36
N GLY A 172 14.99 2.74 0.32
CA GLY A 172 15.16 2.10 -0.98
C GLY A 172 13.91 2.11 -1.85
N ILE A 173 13.81 1.09 -2.71
CA ILE A 173 12.69 0.94 -3.64
C ILE A 173 12.11 -0.47 -3.58
N VAL A 174 10.86 -0.59 -3.99
CA VAL A 174 10.17 -1.86 -4.16
C VAL A 174 9.93 -2.05 -5.65
N GLY A 175 10.39 -3.18 -6.20
CA GLY A 175 10.17 -3.55 -7.58
C GLY A 175 9.08 -4.62 -7.68
N LYS A 176 8.02 -4.37 -8.45
CA LYS A 176 6.96 -5.35 -8.74
C LYS A 176 7.13 -5.85 -10.17
N ARG A 177 7.22 -7.17 -10.37
CA ARG A 177 7.47 -7.73 -11.71
C ARG A 177 6.23 -7.57 -12.56
N ALA A 178 6.39 -6.99 -13.75
CA ALA A 178 5.29 -6.81 -14.67
C ALA A 178 4.65 -8.16 -15.06
N GLY A 179 3.33 -8.21 -15.12
CA GLY A 179 2.58 -9.42 -15.45
C GLY A 179 2.62 -10.52 -14.38
N CYS A 180 3.10 -10.23 -13.17
CA CYS A 180 3.23 -11.22 -12.10
C CYS A 180 2.48 -10.83 -10.83
N GLU A 181 2.33 -11.82 -9.96
CA GLU A 181 1.72 -11.69 -8.65
C GLU A 181 2.72 -11.24 -7.58
N ILE A 182 4.04 -11.28 -7.85
CA ILE A 182 5.10 -11.19 -6.84
C ILE A 182 5.81 -9.83 -6.85
N ALA A 183 6.11 -9.31 -5.66
CA ALA A 183 6.96 -8.13 -5.44
C ALA A 183 8.36 -8.50 -4.91
N LEU A 184 9.37 -7.71 -5.27
CA LEU A 184 10.75 -7.72 -4.76
C LEU A 184 11.11 -6.37 -4.12
N HIS A 185 12.06 -6.37 -3.20
CA HIS A 185 12.53 -5.19 -2.48
C HIS A 185 14.03 -5.03 -2.74
N LEU A 186 14.40 -3.84 -3.21
CA LEU A 186 15.77 -3.42 -3.40
C LEU A 186 16.14 -2.42 -2.30
N THR A 187 17.11 -2.79 -1.48
CA THR A 187 17.68 -1.89 -0.47
C THR A 187 18.81 -1.06 -1.08
N THR A 188 19.01 0.16 -0.59
CA THR A 188 20.18 0.99 -0.91
C THR A 188 21.47 0.46 -0.29
#